data_AF-A0A1V2N7C2-F1
#
_entry.id   AF-A0A1V2N7C2-F1
#
_cell.length_a   1.000
_cell.length_b   1.000
_cell.length_c   1.000
_cell.angle_alpha   90.00
_cell.angle_beta   90.00
_cell.angle_gamma   90.00
#
_symmetry.space_group_name_H-M   'P 1'
#
loop_
_entity.id
_entity.type
_entity.pdbx_description
1 polymer ?
#
loop_
_entity_poly.entity_id
_entity_poly.type
_entity_poly.pdbx_seq_one_letter_code
_entity_poly.pdbx_strand_id
1 'polypeptide(L)' 'MTNVEQKPHPNKGRISIRDTARIVQETNIRIEIERDGTIYRFEPLKKRKKPITEEENIRL' A
#
# COMPACT_ATOMS: atom_id res chain seq x y z
N MET A 1 -26.78 36.25 3.77
CA MET A 1 -25.95 35.08 4.12
C MET A 1 -25.65 34.34 2.82
N THR A 2 -24.45 34.49 2.26
CA THR A 2 -24.07 33.86 0.99
C THR A 2 -23.70 32.40 1.27
N ASN A 3 -24.56 31.47 0.84
CA ASN A 3 -24.25 30.05 0.84
C ASN A 3 -23.09 29.80 -0.13
N VAL A 4 -21.90 29.57 0.41
CA VAL A 4 -20.74 29.13 -0.39
C VAL A 4 -20.97 27.66 -0.70
N GLU A 5 -21.40 27.40 -1.93
CA GLU A 5 -21.54 26.06 -2.49
C GLU A 5 -20.14 25.43 -2.56
N GLN A 6 -19.77 24.65 -1.54
CA GLN A 6 -18.49 23.93 -1.52
C GLN A 6 -18.54 22.83 -2.58
N LYS A 7 -18.03 23.14 -3.78
CA LYS A 7 -17.79 22.14 -4.82
C LYS A 7 -16.98 20.99 -4.21
N PRO A 8 -17.44 19.73 -4.33
CA PRO A 8 -16.69 18.60 -3.79
C PRO A 8 -15.29 18.59 -4.42
N HIS A 9 -14.26 18.71 -3.59
CA HIS A 9 -12.89 18.64 -4.09
C HIS A 9 -12.68 17.27 -4.77
N PRO A 10 -12.09 17.25 -5.98
CA PRO A 10 -11.99 16.03 -6.80
C PRO A 10 -11.17 14.91 -6.14
N ASN A 11 -10.41 15.24 -5.09
CA ASN A 11 -9.53 14.34 -4.36
C ASN A 11 -10.10 13.84 -3.04
N LYS A 12 -11.27 14.32 -2.60
CA LYS A 12 -11.87 13.88 -1.33
C LYS A 12 -12.31 12.42 -1.48
N GLY A 13 -11.81 11.52 -0.63
CA GLY A 13 -12.11 10.09 -0.68
C GLY A 13 -11.38 9.30 -1.79
N ARG A 14 -10.34 9.89 -2.42
CA ARG A 14 -9.44 9.13 -3.29
C ARG A 14 -8.40 8.40 -2.45
N ILE A 15 -8.20 7.12 -2.75
CA ILE A 15 -7.14 6.30 -2.16
C ILE A 15 -6.20 5.90 -3.29
N SER A 16 -4.91 6.20 -3.13
CA SER A 16 -3.87 5.83 -4.08
C SER A 16 -3.44 4.38 -3.82
N ILE A 17 -3.70 3.50 -4.78
CA ILE A 17 -3.30 2.08 -4.72
C ILE A 17 -1.80 1.95 -4.48
N ARG A 18 -0.97 2.83 -5.07
CA ARG A 18 0.48 2.81 -4.92
C ARG A 18 0.91 3.15 -3.49
N ASP A 19 0.33 4.19 -2.91
CA ASP A 19 0.68 4.62 -1.56
C ASP A 19 0.21 3.58 -0.53
N THR A 20 -1.00 3.04 -0.72
CA THR A 20 -1.51 1.95 0.12
C THR A 20 -0.62 0.71 0.03
N ALA A 21 -0.22 0.30 -1.18
CA ALA A 21 0.69 -0.83 -1.36
C ALA A 21 2.05 -0.59 -0.68
N ARG A 22 2.61 0.62 -0.80
CA ARG A 22 3.87 1.00 -0.14
C ARG A 22 3.75 0.92 1.39
N ILE A 23 2.70 1.50 1.96
CA ILE A 23 2.44 1.45 3.42
C ILE A 23 2.35 0.00 3.89
N VAL A 24 1.63 -0.85 3.17
CA VAL A 24 1.51 -2.28 3.48
C VAL A 24 2.86 -2.98 3.52
N GLN A 25 3.76 -2.69 2.56
CA GLN A 25 5.11 -3.28 2.56
C GLN A 25 5.98 -2.75 3.69
N GLU A 26 5.97 -1.44 3.95
CA GLU A 26 6.82 -0.79 4.96
C GLU A 26 6.41 -1.17 6.38
N THR A 27 5.10 -1.22 6.64
CA THR A 27 4.54 -1.49 7.97
C THR A 27 4.27 -2.98 8.22
N ASN A 28 4.34 -3.81 7.17
CA ASN A 28 4.03 -5.24 7.23
C ASN A 28 2.62 -5.52 7.79
N ILE A 29 1.66 -4.64 7.54
CA ILE A 29 0.25 -4.80 7.92
C ILE A 29 -0.61 -5.11 6.69
N ARG A 30 -1.71 -5.84 6.89
CA ARG A 30 -2.75 -6.00 5.86
C ARG A 30 -3.71 -4.80 5.92
N ILE A 31 -4.06 -4.25 4.76
CA ILE A 31 -5.08 -3.21 4.64
C ILE A 31 -6.23 -3.74 3.80
N GLU A 32 -7.46 -3.54 4.29
CA GLU A 32 -8.69 -3.85 3.58
C GLU A 32 -9.53 -2.59 3.45
N ILE A 33 -9.99 -2.33 2.23
CA ILE A 33 -10.81 -1.15 1.93
C ILE A 33 -12.06 -1.64 1.24
N GLU A 34 -13.22 -1.41 1.86
CA GLU A 34 -14.51 -1.59 1.21
C GLU A 34 -14.92 -0.27 0.53
N ARG A 35 -15.25 -0.36 -0.76
CA ARG A 35 -15.75 0.78 -1.54
C ARG A 35 -16.77 0.29 -2.56
N ASP A 36 -17.96 0.86 -2.51
CA ASP A 36 -19.06 0.53 -3.42
C ASP A 36 -19.36 -0.99 -3.44
N GLY A 37 -19.30 -1.63 -2.27
CA GLY A 37 -19.47 -3.09 -2.11
C GLY A 37 -18.29 -3.95 -2.60
N THR A 38 -17.23 -3.34 -3.13
CA THR A 38 -16.00 -4.02 -3.56
C THR A 38 -14.95 -3.95 -2.45
N ILE A 39 -14.38 -5.10 -2.08
CA ILE A 39 -13.29 -5.19 -1.11
C ILE A 39 -11.95 -5.23 -1.85
N TYR A 40 -11.12 -4.21 -1.61
CA TYR A 40 -9.74 -4.16 -2.06
C TYR A 40 -8.83 -4.60 -0.91
N ARG A 41 -8.03 -5.64 -1.17
CA ARG A 41 -7.14 -6.24 -0.18
C ARG A 41 -5.68 -6.04 -0.57
N PHE A 42 -4.90 -5.50 0.35
CA PHE A 42 -3.46 -5.29 0.20
C PHE A 42 -2.73 -6.10 1.27
N GLU A 43 -1.88 -7.02 0.82
CA GLU A 43 -1.09 -7.89 1.70
C GLU A 43 0.40 -7.55 1.61
N PRO A 44 1.14 -7.61 2.74
CA PRO A 44 2.59 -7.55 2.71
C PRO A 44 3.10 -8.68 1.83
N LEU A 45 4.04 -8.38 0.94
CA LEU A 45 4.72 -9.44 0.22
C LEU A 45 5.51 -10.21 1.28
N LYS A 46 5.26 -11.51 1.40
CA LYS A 46 6.16 -12.38 2.16
C LYS A 46 7.55 -12.11 1.61
N LYS A 47 8.45 -11.56 2.44
CA LYS A 47 9.87 -11.44 2.06
C LYS A 47 10.24 -12.82 1.55
N ARG A 48 10.45 -12.95 0.24
CA ARG A 48 11.12 -14.14 -0.29
C ARG A 48 12.38 -14.20 0.56
N LYS A 49 12.52 -15.26 1.37
CA LYS A 49 13.84 -15.62 1.88
C LYS A 49 14.68 -15.62 0.62
N LYS A 50 15.60 -14.66 0.49
CA LYS A 50 16.59 -14.73 -0.58
C LYS A 50 17.13 -16.16 -0.48
N PRO A 51 17.23 -16.93 -1.58
CA PRO A 51 18.17 -18.02 -1.54
C PRO A 51 19.47 -17.37 -1.09
N ILE A 52 19.97 -17.79 0.07
CA ILE A 52 21.32 -17.47 0.47
C ILE A 52 22.14 -18.19 -0.58
N THR A 53 22.48 -17.52 -1.68
CA THR A 53 23.59 -17.97 -2.51
C THR A 53 24.81 -17.77 -1.63
N GLU A 54 25.14 -18.83 -0.88
CA GLU A 54 26.49 -19.09 -0.42
C GLU A 54 27.38 -19.18 -1.67
N GLU A 55 27.84 -18.03 -2.15
CA GLU A 55 29.18 -17.92 -2.73
C GLU A 55 29.99 -17.20 -1.65
N GLU A 56 30.41 -17.97 -0.64
CA GLU A 56 31.75 -18.56 -0.61
C GLU A 56 32.81 -17.47 -0.51
N ASN A 57 32.95 -17.05 0.73
CA ASN A 57 34.17 -16.66 1.42
C ASN A 57 35.47 -17.21 0.77
N ILE A 58 35.95 -16.58 -0.31
CA ILE A 58 37.33 -16.73 -0.77
C ILE A 58 37.95 -15.35 -0.88
N ARG A 59 38.63 -14.91 0.19
CA ARG A 59 39.98 -14.32 0.12
C ARG A 59 40.71 -14.64 1.42
N LEU A 60 41.51 -15.70 1.36
CA LEU A 60 42.73 -15.89 2.14
C LEU A 60 43.63 -14.64 2.06
#